data_AF-A0A8K0KSY7-F1
#
_entry.id   AF-A0A8K0KSY7-F1
#
_cell.length_a   1.000
_cell.length_b   1.000
_cell.length_c   1.000
_cell.angle_alpha   90.00
_cell.angle_beta   90.00
_cell.angle_gamma   90.00
#
_symmetry.space_group_name_H-M   'P 1'
#
loop_
_entity.id
_entity.type
_entity.pdbx_description
1 polymer ?
#
loop_
_entity_poly.entity_id
_entity_poly.type
_entity_poly.pdbx_seq_one_letter_code
_entity_poly.pdbx_strand_id
1 'polypeptide(L)'
;MVTMTKEKVNTHFSFPLRLNMAGYMEKNLLPQHYQEDKEKLQKKMADEEKNSEEAEDSKIENRRDVGGMSSSDKKSEVKEEKEEEPETSGCDEHHEYDLIGVTVHTGTADGGHYYSFIRDRSLPGGDKWFLFNDAEVKPFDPDQIAAECFGGEMTALRHHSEDGKEAYGPACRDYFWLLCRLVDGLPEDV
;
A
#
# COMPACT_ATOMS: atom_id res chain seq x y z
N MET A 1 -32.07 3.68 27.05
CA MET A 1 -32.54 2.66 26.08
C MET A 1 -31.70 2.82 24.84
N VAL A 2 -30.82 1.86 24.54
CA VAL A 2 -30.13 1.82 23.25
C VAL A 2 -31.11 1.18 22.27
N THR A 3 -31.57 1.92 21.27
CA THR A 3 -32.39 1.36 20.19
C THR A 3 -31.49 0.47 19.32
N MET A 4 -31.98 -0.71 18.93
CA MET A 4 -31.29 -1.65 18.03
C MET A 4 -31.34 -1.15 16.57
N THR A 5 -31.02 0.13 16.36
CA THR A 5 -31.12 0.83 15.09
C THR A 5 -29.73 1.16 14.58
N LYS A 6 -29.49 0.97 13.29
CA LYS A 6 -28.23 1.39 12.66
C LYS A 6 -28.22 2.91 12.59
N GLU A 7 -27.09 3.51 12.95
CA GLU A 7 -26.89 4.94 12.89
C GLU A 7 -25.62 5.22 12.07
N LYS A 8 -25.68 6.21 11.18
CA LYS A 8 -24.52 6.63 10.40
C LYS A 8 -23.67 7.53 11.30
N VAL A 9 -22.40 7.17 11.47
CA VAL A 9 -21.45 7.99 12.22
C VAL A 9 -20.98 9.11 11.31
N ASN A 10 -21.36 10.35 11.63
CA ASN A 10 -21.03 11.55 10.85
C ASN A 10 -19.91 12.39 11.48
N THR A 11 -19.06 11.79 12.30
CA THR A 11 -17.96 12.50 12.96
C THR A 11 -16.92 12.94 11.95
N HIS A 12 -16.32 14.11 12.17
CA HIS A 12 -15.23 14.60 11.33
C HIS A 12 -14.07 13.59 11.32
N PHE A 13 -13.67 13.18 10.13
CA PHE A 13 -12.53 12.32 9.89
C PHE A 13 -11.79 12.79 8.63
N SER A 14 -10.55 13.21 8.82
CA SER A 14 -9.67 13.65 7.73
C SER A 14 -8.82 12.50 7.20
N PHE A 15 -8.56 12.50 5.90
CA PHE A 15 -7.62 11.61 5.25
C PHE A 15 -6.66 12.39 4.36
N PRO A 16 -5.40 11.94 4.21
CA PRO A 16 -4.41 12.65 3.43
C PRO A 16 -4.57 12.37 1.92
N LEU A 17 -4.11 13.30 1.09
CA LEU A 17 -4.01 13.08 -0.37
C LEU A 17 -2.87 12.11 -0.74
N ARG A 18 -1.84 12.02 0.11
CA ARG A 18 -0.75 11.05 -0.01
C ARG A 18 -0.58 10.29 1.30
N LEU A 19 -0.60 8.97 1.22
CA LEU A 19 -0.56 8.08 2.37
C LEU A 19 0.70 7.21 2.31
N ASN A 20 1.53 7.28 3.34
CA ASN A 20 2.67 6.38 3.49
C ASN A 20 2.26 5.19 4.37
N MET A 21 2.21 4.00 3.77
CA MET A 21 1.83 2.75 4.43
C MET A 21 3.00 1.96 5.02
N ALA A 22 4.25 2.42 4.84
CA ALA A 22 5.45 1.67 5.26
C ALA A 22 5.39 1.31 6.75
N GLY A 23 4.94 2.23 7.60
CA GLY A 23 4.83 1.99 9.05
C GLY A 23 3.82 0.90 9.44
N TYR A 24 2.92 0.53 8.54
CA TYR A 24 1.92 -0.53 8.74
C TYR A 24 2.30 -1.86 8.09
N MET A 25 3.51 -1.97 7.52
CA MET A 25 4.00 -3.21 6.95
C MET A 25 4.47 -4.17 8.04
N GLU A 26 4.31 -5.47 7.82
CA GLU A 26 4.63 -6.52 8.80
C GLU A 26 6.07 -6.42 9.31
N LYS A 27 7.03 -6.16 8.42
CA LYS A 27 8.45 -5.93 8.78
C LYS A 27 8.66 -4.82 9.81
N ASN A 28 7.79 -3.80 9.80
CA ASN A 28 7.88 -2.64 10.69
C ASN A 28 6.98 -2.77 11.93
N LEU A 29 5.83 -3.46 11.81
CA LEU A 29 4.91 -3.70 12.92
C LEU A 29 5.35 -4.86 13.83
N LEU A 30 5.96 -5.90 13.26
CA LEU A 30 6.32 -7.14 13.95
C LEU A 30 7.76 -7.55 13.60
N PRO A 31 8.79 -6.77 14.02
CA PRO A 31 10.17 -6.99 13.58
C PRO A 31 10.73 -8.36 13.96
N GLN A 32 10.35 -8.88 15.14
CA GLN A 32 10.82 -10.16 15.67
C GLN A 32 10.33 -11.35 14.83
N HIS A 33 9.03 -11.38 14.51
CA HIS A 33 8.46 -12.45 13.67
C HIS A 33 9.01 -12.41 12.25
N TYR A 34 9.22 -11.21 11.71
CA TYR A 34 9.81 -11.04 10.38
C TYR A 34 11.25 -11.56 10.30
N GLN A 35 12.06 -11.31 11.34
CA GLN A 35 13.43 -11.83 11.42
C GLN A 35 13.46 -13.35 11.55
N GLU A 36 12.64 -13.93 12.43
CA GLU A 36 12.54 -15.39 12.57
C GLU A 36 12.12 -16.09 11.27
N ASP A 37 11.16 -15.52 10.54
CA ASP A 37 10.69 -16.11 9.29
C ASP A 37 11.69 -15.92 8.14
N LYS A 38 12.40 -14.78 8.10
CA LYS A 38 13.52 -14.56 7.18
C LYS A 38 14.65 -15.56 7.43
N GLU A 39 15.02 -15.78 8.69
CA GLU A 39 16.03 -16.77 9.09
C GLU A 39 15.61 -18.20 8.75
N LYS A 40 14.34 -18.57 8.99
CA LYS A 40 13.79 -19.88 8.59
C LYS A 40 13.82 -20.07 7.07
N LEU A 41 13.46 -19.06 6.29
CA LEU A 41 13.54 -19.12 4.83
C LEU A 41 14.97 -19.29 4.34
N GLN A 42 15.90 -18.48 4.86
CA GLN A 42 17.32 -18.54 4.50
C GLN A 42 17.91 -19.92 4.85
N LYS A 43 17.58 -20.45 6.02
CA LYS A 43 18.01 -21.79 6.43
C LYS A 43 17.46 -22.88 5.51
N LYS A 44 16.18 -22.76 5.11
CA LYS A 44 15.55 -23.71 4.19
C LYS A 44 16.18 -23.68 2.80
N MET A 45 16.50 -22.48 2.28
CA MET A 45 17.20 -22.32 1.01
C MET A 45 18.62 -22.90 1.06
N ALA A 46 19.36 -22.66 2.16
CA ALA A 46 20.69 -23.23 2.34
C ALA A 46 20.69 -24.77 2.48
N ASP A 47 19.67 -25.33 3.11
CA ASP A 47 19.49 -26.79 3.22
C ASP A 47 19.10 -27.41 1.87
N GLU A 48 18.32 -26.72 1.04
CA GLU A 48 17.98 -27.15 -0.34
C GLU A 48 19.19 -27.10 -1.28
N GLU A 49 20.04 -26.07 -1.20
CA GLU A 49 21.27 -25.96 -2.00
C GLU A 49 22.26 -27.09 -1.66
N LYS A 50 22.51 -27.35 -0.37
CA LYS A 50 23.41 -28.45 0.05
C LYS A 50 22.95 -29.82 -0.41
N ASN A 51 21.64 -30.07 -0.40
CA ASN A 51 21.06 -31.33 -0.84
C ASN A 51 21.13 -31.49 -2.38
N SER A 52 21.19 -30.36 -3.12
CA SER A 52 21.43 -30.36 -4.57
C SER A 52 22.90 -30.60 -4.93
N GLU A 53 23.84 -30.06 -4.14
CA GLU A 53 25.29 -30.26 -4.33
C GLU A 53 25.73 -31.69 -3.96
N GLU A 54 25.19 -32.30 -2.89
CA GLU A 54 25.44 -33.71 -2.55
C GLU A 54 24.90 -34.69 -3.62
N ALA A 55 23.82 -34.32 -4.32
CA ALA A 55 23.27 -35.10 -5.42
C ALA A 55 24.08 -34.98 -6.73
N GLU A 56 24.89 -33.92 -6.89
CA GLU A 56 25.83 -33.77 -8.01
C GLU A 56 27.19 -34.43 -7.72
N ASP A 57 27.72 -34.36 -6.50
CA ASP A 57 29.01 -34.98 -6.14
C ASP A 57 28.94 -36.53 -6.20
N SER A 58 27.79 -37.10 -5.82
CA SER A 58 27.52 -38.55 -5.98
C SER A 58 27.41 -39.02 -7.44
N LYS A 59 27.33 -38.12 -8.43
CA LYS A 59 27.44 -38.46 -9.86
C LYS A 59 28.87 -38.38 -10.40
N ILE A 60 29.79 -37.67 -9.73
CA ILE A 60 31.17 -37.47 -10.20
C ILE A 60 32.09 -38.64 -9.80
N GLU A 61 31.82 -39.33 -8.68
CA GLU A 61 32.64 -40.47 -8.21
C GLU A 61 32.60 -41.72 -9.11
N ASN A 62 31.80 -41.77 -10.17
CA ASN A 62 31.82 -42.90 -11.12
C ASN A 62 32.72 -42.71 -12.36
N ARG A 63 33.54 -41.65 -12.43
CA ARG A 63 34.57 -41.51 -13.47
C ARG A 63 35.83 -40.79 -12.95
N ARG A 64 36.78 -41.55 -12.40
CA ARG A 64 38.23 -41.41 -12.70
C ARG A 64 39.06 -42.43 -11.91
N ASP A 65 39.58 -43.42 -12.66
CA ASP A 65 40.73 -44.24 -12.27
C ASP A 65 41.98 -43.70 -13.00
N VAL A 66 43.11 -43.75 -12.28
CA VAL A 66 44.53 -43.57 -12.64
C VAL A 66 45.12 -42.16 -12.87
N GLY A 67 45.87 -41.70 -11.85
CA GLY A 67 47.32 -41.47 -12.00
C GLY A 67 47.89 -40.05 -11.78
N GLY A 68 48.73 -39.89 -10.73
CA GLY A 68 49.91 -39.00 -10.79
C GLY A 68 50.15 -38.00 -9.65
N MET A 69 51.21 -38.26 -8.86
CA MET A 69 51.94 -37.42 -7.88
C MET A 69 51.89 -35.88 -7.99
N SER A 70 51.79 -35.19 -6.85
CA SER A 70 52.91 -34.45 -6.18
C SER A 70 52.41 -33.51 -5.05
N SER A 71 53.26 -33.39 -4.03
CA SER A 71 53.18 -32.65 -2.76
C SER A 71 53.11 -31.12 -2.86
N SER A 72 52.54 -30.45 -1.83
CA SER A 72 53.23 -29.43 -0.97
C SER A 72 52.26 -28.73 0.00
N ASP A 73 52.72 -28.57 1.24
CA ASP A 73 52.13 -27.83 2.36
C ASP A 73 51.76 -26.36 2.09
N LYS A 74 50.70 -25.87 2.75
CA LYS A 74 50.78 -24.71 3.67
C LYS A 74 49.47 -24.40 4.40
N LYS A 75 49.61 -24.33 5.73
CA LYS A 75 48.69 -23.77 6.74
C LYS A 75 48.71 -22.23 6.69
N SER A 76 47.56 -21.58 6.73
CA SER A 76 47.44 -20.19 7.20
C SER A 76 46.05 -19.88 7.74
N GLU A 77 46.00 -19.61 9.05
CA GLU A 77 44.92 -18.91 9.75
C GLU A 77 44.84 -17.45 9.30
N VAL A 78 43.64 -16.95 8.99
CA VAL A 78 43.25 -15.52 9.00
C VAL A 78 41.75 -15.52 9.40
N LYS A 79 41.44 -15.33 10.69
CA LYS A 79 41.00 -14.08 11.36
C LYS A 79 39.79 -13.39 10.72
N GLU A 80 38.72 -13.38 11.50
CA GLU A 80 37.55 -12.51 11.40
C GLU A 80 37.97 -11.05 11.13
N GLU A 81 37.44 -10.50 10.05
CA GLU A 81 37.06 -9.10 9.98
C GLU A 81 35.58 -9.09 9.57
N LYS A 82 34.72 -8.72 10.52
CA LYS A 82 33.33 -8.34 10.25
C LYS A 82 33.38 -7.04 9.46
N GLU A 83 33.36 -7.15 8.15
CA GLU A 83 32.87 -6.05 7.32
C GLU A 83 31.35 -6.02 7.51
N GLU A 84 30.86 -4.91 8.05
CA GLU A 84 29.44 -4.56 7.94
C GLU A 84 29.15 -4.35 6.45
N GLU A 85 28.76 -5.44 5.78
CA GLU A 85 28.08 -5.39 4.49
C GLU A 85 26.89 -4.43 4.64
N PRO A 86 26.72 -3.43 3.75
CA PRO A 86 25.53 -2.61 3.78
C PRO A 86 24.34 -3.54 3.58
N GLU A 87 23.48 -3.60 4.61
CA GLU A 87 22.17 -4.23 4.63
C GLU A 87 21.62 -4.33 3.22
N THR A 88 21.61 -5.56 2.70
CA THR A 88 21.13 -5.95 1.38
C THR A 88 20.00 -5.03 0.96
N SER A 89 20.27 -4.26 -0.10
CA SER A 89 19.33 -3.37 -0.78
C SER A 89 17.93 -3.94 -0.71
N GLY A 90 17.15 -3.46 0.26
CA GLY A 90 15.73 -3.71 0.26
C GLY A 90 15.28 -3.26 -1.12
N CYS A 91 14.66 -4.16 -1.87
CA CYS A 91 13.77 -3.78 -2.96
C CYS A 91 13.12 -2.45 -2.56
N ASP A 92 13.23 -1.46 -3.44
CA ASP A 92 12.74 -0.10 -3.26
C ASP A 92 11.21 -0.20 -3.14
N GLU A 93 10.74 -0.71 -2.00
CA GLU A 93 9.37 -1.02 -1.74
C GLU A 93 8.76 0.32 -1.43
N HIS A 94 8.25 0.97 -2.47
CA HIS A 94 7.52 2.18 -2.24
C HIS A 94 6.17 1.77 -1.61
N HIS A 95 5.81 2.52 -0.59
CA HIS A 95 4.57 2.31 0.15
C HIS A 95 3.79 3.62 0.19
N GLU A 96 4.11 4.51 -0.75
CA GLU A 96 3.40 5.75 -0.93
C GLU A 96 2.18 5.47 -1.78
N TYR A 97 1.05 6.05 -1.41
CA TYR A 97 -0.19 5.92 -2.12
C TYR A 97 -0.75 7.31 -2.38
N ASP A 98 -1.09 7.62 -3.63
CA ASP A 98 -1.82 8.82 -3.99
C ASP A 98 -3.32 8.54 -3.93
N LEU A 99 -4.09 9.44 -3.33
CA LEU A 99 -5.53 9.44 -3.43
C LEU A 99 -5.93 9.75 -4.88
N ILE A 100 -6.69 8.84 -5.49
CA ILE A 100 -7.20 8.97 -6.86
C ILE A 100 -8.72 9.03 -6.93
N GLY A 101 -9.41 8.78 -5.81
CA GLY A 101 -10.85 8.98 -5.76
C GLY A 101 -11.43 8.88 -4.36
N VAL A 102 -12.60 9.47 -4.19
CA VAL A 102 -13.38 9.45 -2.96
C VAL A 102 -14.83 9.18 -3.33
N THR A 103 -15.38 8.07 -2.85
CA THR A 103 -16.83 7.82 -2.89
C THR A 103 -17.45 8.46 -1.67
N VAL A 104 -18.48 9.28 -1.86
CA VAL A 104 -19.17 10.02 -0.80
C VAL A 104 -20.60 9.50 -0.67
N HIS A 105 -21.09 9.43 0.57
CA HIS A 105 -22.47 9.09 0.88
C HIS A 105 -23.16 10.25 1.59
N THR A 106 -24.28 10.72 1.02
CA THR A 106 -25.21 11.64 1.69
C THR A 106 -26.46 10.90 2.13
N GLY A 107 -26.81 10.92 3.41
CA GLY A 107 -28.04 10.30 3.90
C GLY A 107 -27.85 9.64 5.27
N THR A 108 -28.73 8.70 5.59
CA THR A 108 -28.73 7.97 6.87
C THR A 108 -28.16 6.57 6.69
N ALA A 109 -28.09 5.77 7.76
CA ALA A 109 -27.65 4.38 7.66
C ALA A 109 -28.59 3.49 6.83
N ASP A 110 -29.86 3.90 6.68
CA ASP A 110 -30.89 3.11 6.01
C ASP A 110 -31.10 3.50 4.54
N GLY A 111 -30.60 4.68 4.13
CA GLY A 111 -30.74 5.14 2.76
C GLY A 111 -30.10 6.50 2.52
N GLY A 112 -29.69 6.72 1.27
CA GLY A 112 -29.02 7.94 0.85
C GLY A 112 -28.62 7.89 -0.62
N HIS A 113 -27.68 8.75 -0.97
CA HIS A 113 -27.17 8.93 -2.32
C HIS A 113 -25.65 8.78 -2.36
N TYR A 114 -25.16 8.12 -3.39
CA TYR A 114 -23.73 7.91 -3.62
C TYR A 114 -23.27 8.67 -4.84
N TYR A 115 -22.15 9.33 -4.70
CA TYR A 115 -21.45 9.97 -5.81
C TYR A 115 -19.95 9.90 -5.54
N SER A 116 -19.13 10.26 -6.53
CA SER A 116 -17.69 10.11 -6.38
C SER A 116 -16.91 11.28 -6.95
N PHE A 117 -15.79 11.60 -6.32
CA PHE A 117 -14.75 12.44 -6.87
C PHE A 117 -13.65 11.54 -7.39
N ILE A 118 -13.25 11.70 -8.65
CA ILE A 118 -12.21 10.86 -9.25
C ILE A 118 -11.18 11.78 -9.91
N ARG A 119 -9.92 11.48 -9.65
CA ARG A 119 -8.75 12.10 -10.25
C ARG A 119 -8.52 11.50 -11.63
N ASP A 120 -8.39 12.35 -12.63
CA ASP A 120 -8.00 11.94 -13.98
C ASP A 120 -6.56 11.43 -13.98
N ARG A 121 -6.32 10.33 -14.69
CA ARG A 121 -5.03 9.64 -14.79
C ARG A 121 -4.39 9.79 -16.17
N SER A 122 -5.08 10.42 -17.11
CA SER A 122 -4.69 10.46 -18.52
C SER A 122 -3.54 11.41 -18.84
N LEU A 123 -3.22 12.35 -17.95
CA LEU A 123 -2.22 13.39 -18.21
C LEU A 123 -1.05 13.27 -17.22
N PRO A 124 0.21 13.19 -17.69
CA PRO A 124 1.37 13.34 -16.82
C PRO A 124 1.35 14.75 -16.22
N GLY A 125 1.17 14.83 -14.89
CA GLY A 125 1.00 16.09 -14.16
C GLY A 125 -0.45 16.62 -14.09
N GLY A 126 -1.44 15.87 -14.58
CA GLY A 126 -2.84 16.29 -14.58
C GLY A 126 -3.52 16.06 -13.24
N ASP A 127 -3.44 17.02 -12.33
CA ASP A 127 -4.22 17.02 -11.10
C ASP A 127 -5.67 17.49 -11.32
N LYS A 128 -6.33 16.95 -12.34
CA LYS A 128 -7.70 17.28 -12.68
C LYS A 128 -8.63 16.34 -11.95
N TRP A 129 -9.54 16.90 -11.15
CA TRP A 129 -10.56 16.15 -10.46
C TRP A 129 -11.91 16.39 -11.08
N PHE A 130 -12.75 15.36 -11.02
CA PHE A 130 -14.09 15.40 -11.55
C PHE A 130 -15.06 14.83 -10.52
N LEU A 131 -16.19 15.50 -10.36
CA LEU A 131 -17.38 15.01 -9.67
C LEU A 131 -18.19 14.16 -10.65
N PHE A 132 -18.42 12.91 -10.28
CA PHE A 132 -19.30 11.97 -10.95
C PHE A 132 -20.54 11.76 -10.09
N ASN A 133 -21.67 12.29 -10.56
CA ASN A 133 -22.96 12.21 -9.89
C ASN A 133 -24.04 11.75 -10.89
N ASP A 134 -24.32 10.46 -10.93
CA ASP A 134 -25.22 9.81 -11.89
C ASP A 134 -24.91 10.17 -13.34
N ALA A 135 -25.79 10.96 -13.99
CA ALA A 135 -25.63 11.41 -15.37
C ALA A 135 -24.77 12.68 -15.50
N GLU A 136 -24.39 13.31 -14.39
CA GLU A 136 -23.62 14.54 -14.37
C GLU A 136 -22.14 14.27 -14.09
N VAL A 137 -21.27 14.83 -14.96
CA VAL A 137 -19.83 14.89 -14.73
C VAL A 137 -19.41 16.36 -14.76
N LYS A 138 -18.83 16.84 -13.66
CA LYS A 138 -18.42 18.24 -13.50
C LYS A 138 -16.96 18.32 -13.07
N PRO A 139 -16.18 19.31 -13.54
CA PRO A 139 -14.86 19.59 -12.95
C PRO A 139 -15.01 19.88 -11.45
N PHE A 140 -14.04 19.41 -10.68
CA PHE A 140 -14.00 19.56 -9.23
C PHE A 140 -12.62 20.05 -8.79
N ASP A 141 -12.59 20.89 -7.76
CA ASP A 141 -11.37 21.43 -7.18
C ASP A 141 -10.94 20.53 -6.00
N PRO A 142 -9.75 19.90 -6.04
CA PRO A 142 -9.27 19.03 -4.95
C PRO A 142 -9.20 19.73 -3.59
N ASP A 143 -9.05 21.06 -3.54
CA ASP A 143 -9.05 21.81 -2.28
C ASP A 143 -10.40 21.75 -1.55
N GLN A 144 -11.48 21.39 -2.25
CA GLN A 144 -12.81 21.19 -1.66
C GLN A 144 -13.03 19.78 -1.08
N ILE A 145 -12.08 18.83 -1.23
CA ILE A 145 -12.24 17.45 -0.70
C ILE A 145 -12.49 17.48 0.81
N ALA A 146 -11.72 18.28 1.56
CA ALA A 146 -11.86 18.36 3.01
C ALA A 146 -13.27 18.81 3.42
N ALA A 147 -13.83 19.80 2.71
CA ALA A 147 -15.16 20.34 3.00
C ALA A 147 -16.30 19.39 2.60
N GLU A 148 -16.14 18.64 1.50
CA GLU A 148 -17.19 17.78 0.96
C GLU A 148 -17.13 16.32 1.45
N CYS A 149 -16.00 15.88 2.02
CA CYS A 149 -15.77 14.46 2.33
C CYS A 149 -15.40 14.15 3.79
N PHE A 150 -14.88 15.10 4.58
CA PHE A 150 -14.42 14.77 5.94
C PHE A 150 -15.55 14.62 6.95
N GLY A 151 -16.75 15.08 6.61
CA GLY A 151 -17.88 15.06 7.52
C GLY A 151 -17.75 16.04 8.68
N GLY A 152 -18.48 15.75 9.76
CA GLY A 152 -18.63 16.64 10.91
C GLY A 152 -19.90 17.47 10.86
N GLU A 153 -20.11 18.27 11.92
CA GLU A 153 -21.29 19.12 12.06
C GLU A 153 -21.23 20.28 11.06
N MET A 154 -22.19 20.33 10.12
CA MET A 154 -22.24 21.37 9.11
C MET A 154 -22.50 22.73 9.79
N THR A 155 -21.52 23.64 9.74
CA THR A 155 -21.78 25.07 9.99
C THR A 155 -22.72 25.56 8.90
N ALA A 156 -23.95 25.90 9.30
CA ALA A 156 -25.06 26.32 8.44
C ALA A 156 -24.79 27.66 7.73
N LEU A 157 -23.83 27.70 6.80
CA LEU A 157 -23.46 28.92 6.06
C LEU A 157 -23.08 28.69 4.60
N ARG A 158 -23.61 27.63 3.96
CA ARG A 158 -23.70 27.58 2.50
C ARG A 158 -25.17 27.71 2.10
N HIS A 159 -25.51 28.92 1.63
CA HIS A 159 -26.83 29.31 1.15
C HIS A 159 -27.34 28.37 0.05
N HIS A 160 -28.66 28.13 0.10
CA HIS A 160 -29.55 27.69 -0.97
C HIS A 160 -29.01 27.87 -2.40
N SER A 161 -29.10 26.81 -3.19
CA SER A 161 -29.35 26.92 -4.63
C SER A 161 -30.65 26.19 -4.96
N GLU A 162 -31.50 26.94 -5.64
CA GLU A 162 -32.84 26.61 -6.11
C GLU A 162 -32.82 25.39 -7.02
N ASP A 163 -33.22 24.24 -6.50
CA ASP A 163 -33.86 23.19 -7.29
C ASP A 163 -34.62 22.32 -6.29
N GLY A 164 -35.94 22.27 -6.44
CA GLY A 164 -36.89 21.68 -5.47
C GLY A 164 -36.80 20.15 -5.30
N LYS A 165 -35.61 19.59 -5.16
CA LYS A 165 -35.37 18.21 -4.74
C LYS A 165 -35.02 18.23 -3.26
N GLU A 166 -35.89 17.63 -2.45
CA GLU A 166 -35.69 17.50 -1.00
C GLU A 166 -34.28 16.96 -0.70
N ALA A 167 -33.51 17.70 0.07
CA ALA A 167 -32.24 17.23 0.60
C ALA A 167 -32.53 16.07 1.57
N TYR A 168 -31.97 14.89 1.29
CA TYR A 168 -32.06 13.72 2.17
C TYR A 168 -31.38 14.02 3.52
N GLY A 169 -32.16 14.49 4.50
CA GLY A 169 -31.78 14.59 5.91
C GLY A 169 -30.66 15.60 6.23
N PRO A 170 -30.26 15.74 7.51
CA PRO A 170 -29.19 16.65 7.91
C PRO A 170 -27.93 16.28 7.12
N ALA A 171 -27.44 17.26 6.36
CA ALA A 171 -26.61 17.11 5.18
C ALA A 171 -25.14 16.73 5.48
N CYS A 172 -24.89 15.72 6.30
CA CYS A 172 -23.55 15.19 6.50
C CYS A 172 -23.13 14.34 5.30
N ARG A 173 -22.22 14.92 4.51
CA ARG A 173 -21.55 14.28 3.39
C ARG A 173 -20.22 13.77 3.91
N ASP A 174 -20.09 12.45 3.96
CA ASP A 174 -18.88 11.82 4.47
C ASP A 174 -18.35 10.86 3.42
N TYR A 175 -17.04 10.70 3.38
CA TYR A 175 -16.42 9.63 2.62
C TYR A 175 -17.00 8.28 3.06
N PHE A 176 -17.26 7.44 2.06
CA PHE A 176 -17.65 6.05 2.23
C PHE A 176 -16.50 5.13 1.85
N TRP A 177 -15.74 5.48 0.80
CA TRP A 177 -14.61 4.70 0.32
C TRP A 177 -13.52 5.64 -0.24
N LEU A 178 -12.26 5.41 0.16
CA LEU A 178 -11.07 6.05 -0.43
C LEU A 178 -10.40 5.13 -1.46
N LEU A 179 -10.23 5.62 -2.68
CA LEU A 179 -9.52 4.93 -3.74
C LEU A 179 -8.11 5.48 -3.82
N CYS A 180 -7.12 4.63 -3.57
CA CYS A 180 -5.71 5.00 -3.56
C CYS A 180 -4.94 4.19 -4.61
N ARG A 181 -3.94 4.82 -5.23
CA ARG A 181 -3.01 4.20 -6.18
C ARG A 181 -1.62 4.17 -5.56
N LEU A 182 -1.01 2.99 -5.55
CA LEU A 182 0.39 2.81 -5.16
C LEU A 182 1.29 3.65 -6.07
N VAL A 183 2.19 4.41 -5.46
CA VAL A 183 3.19 5.28 -6.09
C VAL A 183 4.48 4.48 -6.20
N ASP A 184 4.48 3.42 -7.01
CA ASP A 184 5.64 2.53 -7.14
C ASP A 184 6.06 2.34 -8.60
N GLY A 185 7.33 2.64 -8.87
CA GLY A 185 8.20 1.82 -9.72
C GLY A 185 7.94 1.73 -11.23
N LEU A 186 7.19 2.64 -11.87
CA LEU A 186 7.26 2.70 -13.34
C LEU A 186 8.62 3.31 -13.74
N PRO A 187 9.43 2.66 -14.60
CA PRO A 187 10.58 3.34 -15.18
C PRO A 187 10.07 4.61 -15.89
N GLU A 188 10.77 5.72 -15.72
CA GLU A 188 10.42 7.01 -16.33
C GLU A 188 10.44 6.99 -17.89
N ASP A 189 10.69 5.84 -18.51
CA ASP A 189 10.79 5.68 -19.96
C ASP A 189 9.85 4.58 -20.50
N VAL A 190 8.70 5.01 -21.06
CA VAL A 190 8.04 4.36 -22.23
C VAL A 190 7.47 5.43 -23.14
#